data_AF-A0AA90SMR1-F1
#
_entry.id   AF-A0AA90SMR1-F1
#
_cell.length_a   1.000
_cell.length_b   1.000
_cell.length_c   1.000
_cell.angle_alpha   90.00
_cell.angle_beta   90.00
_cell.angle_gamma   90.00
#
_symmetry.space_group_name_H-M   'P 1'
#
loop_
_entity.id
_entity.type
_entity.pdbx_description
1 polymer ?
#
loop_
_entity_poly.entity_id
_entity_poly.type
_entity_poly.pdbx_seq_one_letter_code
_entity_poly.pdbx_strand_id
1 'polypeptide(L)' 'MKFKFIGVALLCAFLMMNIVFTQFMVHQFYFENYINVLIFGGLNIVVFPLAFFTYKKTKDEKA' A
#
# COMPACT_ATOMS: atom_id res chain seq x y z
N MET A 1 -3.48 23.46 -9.56
CA MET A 1 -2.67 22.32 -10.08
C MET A 1 -1.83 21.61 -9.01
N LYS A 2 -1.35 22.29 -7.95
CA LYS A 2 -0.45 21.69 -6.92
C LYS A 2 -1.10 20.60 -6.03
N PHE A 3 -2.36 20.78 -5.61
CA PHE A 3 -3.05 19.79 -4.74
C PHE A 3 -3.44 18.48 -5.46
N LYS A 4 -3.70 18.52 -6.77
CA LYS A 4 -4.03 17.32 -7.55
C LYS A 4 -2.88 16.31 -7.62
N PHE A 5 -1.62 16.77 -7.56
CA PHE A 5 -0.45 15.89 -7.54
C PHE A 5 -0.24 15.20 -6.20
N ILE A 6 -0.66 15.80 -5.08
CA ILE A 6 -0.44 15.23 -3.74
C ILE A 6 -1.22 13.92 -3.58
N GLY A 7 -2.48 13.90 -3.99
CA GLY A 7 -3.29 12.68 -3.95
C GLY A 7 -2.78 11.57 -4.87
N VAL A 8 -2.34 11.93 -6.09
CA VAL A 8 -1.72 10.97 -7.03
C VAL A 8 -0.40 10.44 -6.47
N ALA A 9 0.43 11.31 -5.89
CA ALA A 9 1.69 10.93 -5.26
C ALA A 9 1.46 9.98 -4.06
N LEU A 10 0.42 10.23 -3.25
CA LEU A 10 0.06 9.34 -2.14
C LEU A 10 -0.36 7.95 -2.64
N LEU A 11 -1.14 7.88 -3.72
CA LEU A 11 -1.54 6.60 -4.33
C LEU A 11 -0.35 5.86 -4.95
N CYS A 12 0.58 6.58 -5.58
CA CYS A 12 1.84 6.00 -6.05
C CYS A 12 2.69 5.48 -4.89
N ALA A 13 2.74 6.17 -3.75
CA ALA A 13 3.43 5.68 -2.56
C ALA A 13 2.78 4.40 -2.02
N PHE A 14 1.44 4.32 -1.98
CA PHE A 14 0.74 3.08 -1.60
C PHE A 14 1.02 1.93 -2.56
N LEU A 15 1.05 2.19 -3.87
CA LEU A 15 1.40 1.19 -4.89
C LEU A 15 2.83 0.67 -4.67
N MET A 16 3.78 1.57 -4.46
CA MET A 16 5.19 1.22 -4.24
C MET A 16 5.35 0.42 -2.94
N MET A 17 4.66 0.82 -1.87
CA MET A 17 4.63 0.09 -0.60
C MET A 17 4.07 -1.33 -0.76
N ASN A 18 3.06 -1.50 -1.62
CA ASN A 18 2.49 -2.81 -1.94
C ASN A 18 3.51 -3.72 -2.63
N ILE A 19 4.26 -3.19 -3.60
CA ILE A 19 5.33 -3.93 -4.29
C ILE A 19 6.45 -4.33 -3.33
N VAL A 20 6.88 -3.42 -2.45
CA VAL A 20 7.91 -3.69 -1.43
C VAL A 20 7.46 -4.77 -0.45
N PHE A 21 6.21 -4.72 0.03
CA PHE A 21 5.68 -5.77 0.91
C PHE A 21 5.62 -7.14 0.23
N THR A 22 5.25 -7.19 -1.05
CA THR A 22 5.26 -8.45 -1.80
C THR A 22 6.70 -8.98 -1.97
N GLN A 23 7.67 -8.12 -2.24
CA GLN A 23 9.09 -8.52 -2.27
C GLN A 23 9.57 -9.05 -0.91
N PHE A 24 9.24 -8.37 0.18
CA PHE A 24 9.57 -8.83 1.53
C PHE A 24 8.89 -10.15 1.89
N MET A 25 7.65 -10.34 1.45
CA MET A 25 6.90 -11.57 1.64
C MET A 25 7.59 -12.75 0.94
N VAL A 26 8.00 -12.58 -0.32
CA VAL A 26 8.73 -13.60 -1.07
C VAL A 26 10.08 -13.88 -0.41
N HIS A 27 10.82 -12.84 -0.02
CA HIS A 27 12.10 -13.03 0.67
C HIS A 27 11.96 -13.79 1.99
N GLN A 28 10.99 -13.42 2.84
CA GLN A 28 10.73 -14.12 4.11
C GLN A 28 10.22 -15.55 3.91
N PHE A 29 9.53 -15.83 2.79
CA PHE A 29 9.08 -17.17 2.43
C PHE A 29 10.26 -18.09 2.09
N TYR A 30 11.25 -17.59 1.36
CA TYR A 30 12.50 -18.34 1.09
C TYR A 30 13.36 -18.57 2.34
N PHE A 31 13.22 -17.73 3.37
CA PHE A 31 13.92 -17.87 4.66
C PHE A 31 13.16 -18.71 5.70
N GLU A 32 12.11 -19.44 5.29
CA GLU A 32 11.23 -20.26 6.16
C GLU A 32 10.58 -19.51 7.34
N ASN A 33 10.60 -18.17 7.31
CA ASN A 33 9.99 -17.32 8.33
C ASN A 33 8.50 -17.08 8.00
N TYR A 34 7.71 -18.17 8.02
CA TYR A 34 6.30 -18.16 7.62
C TYR A 34 5.43 -17.18 8.44
N ILE A 35 5.78 -16.91 9.70
CA ILE A 35 5.08 -15.92 10.53
C ILE A 35 5.22 -14.51 9.94
N ASN A 36 6.43 -14.12 9.53
CA ASN A 36 6.66 -12.82 8.91
C ASN A 36 5.95 -12.73 7.55
N VAL A 37 5.92 -13.81 6.77
CA VAL A 37 5.17 -13.88 5.50
C VAL A 37 3.69 -13.58 5.73
N LEU A 38 3.08 -14.19 6.74
CA LEU A 38 1.68 -13.96 7.12
C LEU A 38 1.43 -12.53 7.59
N ILE A 39 2.33 -11.97 8.40
CA ILE A 39 2.24 -10.57 8.86
C ILE A 39 2.32 -9.59 7.69
N PHE A 40 3.31 -9.75 6.79
CA PHE A 40 3.47 -8.89 5.63
C PHE A 40 2.35 -9.06 4.60
N GLY A 41 1.87 -10.29 4.40
CA GLY A 41 0.70 -10.57 3.57
C GLY A 41 -0.57 -9.92 4.12
N GLY A 42 -0.79 -10.01 5.44
CA GLY A 42 -1.91 -9.35 6.11
C GLY A 42 -1.83 -7.83 6.01
N LEU A 43 -0.65 -7.25 6.23
CA LEU A 43 -0.38 -5.82 6.02
C LEU A 43 -0.69 -5.39 4.59
N ASN A 44 -0.34 -6.19 3.59
CA ASN A 44 -0.60 -5.89 2.18
C ASN A 44 -2.11 -5.82 1.88
N ILE A 45 -2.90 -6.74 2.45
CA ILE A 45 -4.36 -6.73 2.37
C ILE A 45 -4.95 -5.47 3.01
N VAL A 46 -4.35 -4.93 4.07
CA VAL A 46 -4.77 -3.69 4.75
C VAL A 46 -4.35 -2.43 3.98
N VAL A 47 -3.25 -2.47 3.24
CA VAL A 47 -2.79 -1.35 2.38
C VAL A 47 -3.82 -1.03 1.29
N PHE A 48 -4.53 -2.04 0.78
CA PHE A 48 -5.54 -1.87 -0.28
C PHE A 48 -6.75 -1.01 0.14
N PRO A 49 -7.47 -1.29 1.26
CA PRO A 49 -8.53 -0.42 1.76
C PRO A 49 -8.00 0.94 2.21
N LEU A 50 -6.75 1.04 2.72
CA LEU A 50 -6.13 2.34 3.01
C LEU A 50 -6.00 3.20 1.74
N ALA A 51 -5.49 2.62 0.65
CA ALA A 51 -5.35 3.30 -0.64
C ALA A 51 -6.73 3.74 -1.18
N PHE A 52 -7.75 2.90 -1.02
CA PHE A 52 -9.12 3.24 -1.41
C PHE A 52 -9.69 4.40 -0.57
N PHE A 53 -9.42 4.40 0.74
CA PHE A 53 -9.87 5.46 1.65
C PHE A 53 -9.18 6.80 1.33
N THR A 54 -7.87 6.76 1.06
CA THR A 54 -7.10 7.91 0.57
C THR A 54 -7.66 8.42 -0.75
N TYR A 55 -7.94 7.53 -1.71
CA TYR A 55 -8.55 7.91 -2.98
C TYR A 55 -9.89 8.62 -2.78
N LYS A 56 -10.77 8.08 -1.92
CA LYS A 56 -12.05 8.71 -1.57
C LYS A 56 -11.84 10.10 -0.97
N LYS A 57 -10.93 10.23 -0.01
CA LYS A 57 -10.64 11.51 0.68
C LYS A 57 -10.07 12.56 -0.27
N THR A 58 -9.18 12.18 -1.19
CA THR A 58 -8.70 13.05 -2.28
C THR A 58 -9.81 13.43 -3.26
N LYS A 59 -10.82 12.57 -3.45
CA LYS A 59 -11.97 12.86 -4.31
C LYS A 59 -12.99 13.80 -3.64
N ASP A 60 -13.21 13.66 -2.33
CA ASP A 60 -14.08 14.54 -1.53
C ASP A 60 -13.48 15.93 -1.32
N GLU A 61 -12.15 16.08 -1.25
CA GLU A 61 -11.49 17.40 -1.23
C GLU A 61 -11.69 18.22 -2.53
N LYS A 62 -12.30 17.61 -3.57
CA LYS A 62 -12.75 18.28 -4.79
C LYS A 62 -14.24 18.69 -4.78
N ALA A 63 -15.03 18.31 -3.76
CA ALA A 63 -16.46 18.61 -3.69
C ALA A 63 -16.73 19.97 -3.03
#